data_AF-A0AA36MPQ7-F1
#
_entry.id   AF-A0AA36MPQ7-F1
#
_cell.length_a   1.000
_cell.length_b   1.000
_cell.length_c   1.000
_cell.angle_alpha   90.00
_cell.angle_beta   90.00
_cell.angle_gamma   90.00
#
_symmetry.space_group_name_H-M   'P 1'
#
loop_
_entity.id
_entity.type
_entity.pdbx_description
1 polymer ?
#
loop_
_entity_poly.entity_id
_entity_poly.type
_entity_poly.pdbx_seq_one_letter_code
_entity_poly.pdbx_strand_id
1 'polypeptide(L)'
;MKFCGGHRSIFIAAMAWVKNNQHGALWKHNETVTRVRDSIDATDWWARGSILEGLAASRGVKVNGQFGNLDMVPMEFVNILCEGPGQLSEELRRDLTVCGFVIPVPIEHDGEFRRVDWTRDDVVYMVANPILASFYRNRLERFRGLKVRIDPFLPVNCMDLLLRAIPYVTFAQVVGFSPKAAADSSLSKDDLPFEDQYNAAIIEVLQRLGYTADSSHNKEVGKVDIFVNIDNRTFGVECIMAKRGPTDHKKHRGRFDTSLYAYSNADHKALVTIGSSKSRVRERVLKTKADGVEIIGLVPNIAHTGYNILYRGAQAAEGADLVEYYVECDLVARALDTSNSIRCIQKVLRINKPAQPPGSAALQPSAAASAVWVRQLKSLDGKEFIGNAFQVKGVLANAATSAAPLCEGSPQLRVAFKSVASRFTRMPVL
;
A
#
# COMPACT_ATOMS: atom_id res chain seq x y z
N MET A 1 -20.02 14.52 7.07
CA MET A 1 -18.86 13.91 7.76
C MET A 1 -17.73 13.76 6.74
N LYS A 2 -16.48 14.14 7.07
CA LYS A 2 -15.32 13.93 6.18
C LYS A 2 -14.52 12.75 6.75
N PHE A 3 -14.35 11.68 5.98
CA PHE A 3 -13.54 10.55 6.39
C PHE A 3 -12.08 10.80 6.01
N CYS A 4 -11.18 10.67 6.98
CA CYS A 4 -9.74 10.62 6.74
C CYS A 4 -9.34 9.16 6.87
N GLY A 5 -8.83 8.54 5.80
CA GLY A 5 -8.38 7.14 5.77
C GLY A 5 -7.16 6.84 6.65
N GLY A 6 -6.97 7.54 7.76
CA GLY A 6 -5.91 7.29 8.73
C GLY A 6 -4.51 7.74 8.31
N HIS A 7 -4.34 8.37 7.14
CA HIS A 7 -3.02 8.75 6.62
C HIS A 7 -2.22 9.68 7.55
N ARG A 8 -2.91 10.55 8.31
CA ARG A 8 -2.23 11.46 9.25
C ARG A 8 -1.56 10.75 10.41
N SER A 9 -2.22 9.77 11.04
CA SER A 9 -1.63 9.03 12.15
C SER A 9 -0.49 8.13 11.68
N ILE A 10 -0.61 7.56 10.48
CA ILE A 10 0.48 6.86 9.78
C ILE A 10 1.68 7.80 9.61
N PHE A 11 1.46 8.98 9.04
CA PHE A 11 2.53 9.97 8.85
C PHE A 11 3.20 10.37 10.16
N ILE A 12 2.43 10.68 11.21
CA ILE A 12 2.98 11.03 12.52
C ILE A 12 3.83 9.88 13.11
N ALA A 13 3.36 8.63 12.99
CA ALA A 13 4.11 7.46 13.46
C ALA A 13 5.41 7.26 12.66
N ALA A 14 5.36 7.40 11.33
CA ALA A 14 6.53 7.34 10.48
C ALA A 14 7.56 8.41 10.85
N MET A 15 7.13 9.67 11.00
CA MET A 15 8.01 10.78 11.37
C MET A 15 8.63 10.60 12.77
N ALA A 16 7.88 10.05 13.72
CA ALA A 16 8.40 9.72 15.05
C ALA A 16 9.49 8.64 14.96
N TRP A 17 9.26 7.59 14.17
CA TRP A 17 10.25 6.54 13.93
C TRP A 17 11.53 7.10 13.29
N VAL A 18 11.40 7.94 12.24
CA VAL A 18 12.54 8.59 11.58
C VAL A 18 13.33 9.46 12.58
N LYS A 19 12.64 10.30 13.35
CA LYS A 19 13.28 11.18 14.34
C LYS A 19 14.08 10.39 15.36
N ASN A 20 13.54 9.27 15.85
CA ASN A 20 14.22 8.43 16.83
C ASN A 20 15.47 7.75 16.22
N ASN A 21 15.36 7.26 14.98
CA ASN A 21 16.46 6.57 14.31
C ASN A 21 17.55 7.51 13.77
N GLN A 22 17.24 8.79 13.57
CA GLN A 22 18.22 9.82 13.23
C GLN A 22 18.68 10.62 14.47
N HIS A 23 18.41 10.13 15.70
CA HIS A 23 18.83 10.75 16.96
C HIS A 23 18.45 12.24 17.09
N GLY A 24 17.32 12.65 16.50
CA GLY A 24 16.88 14.04 16.48
C GLY A 24 17.72 14.99 15.62
N ALA A 25 18.64 14.47 14.80
CA ALA A 25 19.38 15.26 13.82
C ALA A 25 18.48 15.82 12.71
N LEU A 26 19.03 16.72 11.89
CA LEU A 26 18.36 17.23 10.69
C LEU A 26 18.00 16.08 9.75
N TRP A 27 16.76 16.09 9.25
CA TRP A 27 16.24 15.03 8.41
C TRP A 27 17.03 14.93 7.10
N LYS A 28 17.68 13.77 6.90
CA LYS A 28 18.35 13.43 5.64
C LYS A 28 17.57 12.35 4.91
N HIS A 29 17.08 12.68 3.70
CA HIS A 29 16.24 11.80 2.89
C HIS A 29 16.91 10.46 2.58
N ASN A 30 18.12 10.47 2.00
CA ASN A 30 18.85 9.24 1.65
C ASN A 30 19.13 8.35 2.87
N GLU A 31 19.53 8.94 3.99
CA GLU A 31 19.73 8.19 5.24
C GLU A 31 18.41 7.58 5.74
N THR A 32 17.30 8.29 5.63
CA THR A 32 15.98 7.76 6.00
C THR A 32 15.61 6.56 5.13
N VAL A 33 15.77 6.66 3.81
CA VAL A 33 15.41 5.56 2.91
C VAL A 33 16.30 4.35 3.12
N THR A 34 17.60 4.53 3.33
CA THR A 34 18.52 3.45 3.69
C THR A 34 18.13 2.78 5.01
N ARG A 35 17.80 3.55 6.06
CA ARG A 35 17.32 2.98 7.32
C ARG A 35 15.99 2.24 7.16
N VAL A 36 15.08 2.76 6.32
CA VAL A 36 13.82 2.10 6.00
C VAL A 36 14.09 0.75 5.34
N ARG A 37 14.93 0.71 4.29
CA ARG A 37 15.39 -0.54 3.65
C ARG A 37 15.90 -1.54 4.68
N ASP A 38 16.91 -1.13 5.46
CA ASP A 38 17.58 -2.01 6.42
C ASP A 38 16.62 -2.52 7.51
N SER A 39 15.49 -1.85 7.70
CA SER A 39 14.47 -2.21 8.68
C SER A 39 13.34 -3.09 8.13
N ILE A 40 13.23 -3.26 6.81
CA ILE A 40 12.09 -3.91 6.13
C ILE A 40 12.40 -5.34 5.67
N ASP A 41 13.67 -5.78 5.75
CA ASP A 41 14.22 -7.05 5.22
C ASP A 41 13.44 -8.35 5.55
N ALA A 42 12.45 -8.33 6.44
CA ALA A 42 11.66 -9.51 6.80
C ALA A 42 10.17 -9.48 6.40
N THR A 43 9.61 -8.36 5.91
CA THR A 43 8.13 -8.14 5.85
C THR A 43 7.39 -8.41 7.17
N ASP A 44 8.13 -8.62 8.25
CA ASP A 44 7.63 -8.99 9.56
C ASP A 44 7.24 -7.72 10.30
N TRP A 45 5.94 -7.54 10.48
CA TRP A 45 5.36 -6.46 11.26
C TRP A 45 5.79 -6.47 12.73
N TRP A 46 6.45 -7.53 13.20
CA TRP A 46 6.92 -7.71 14.57
C TRP A 46 8.44 -7.62 14.71
N ALA A 47 9.17 -7.32 13.63
CA ALA A 47 10.61 -7.12 13.70
C ALA A 47 10.91 -5.90 14.58
N ARG A 48 11.58 -6.14 15.71
CA ARG A 48 11.87 -5.11 16.71
C ARG A 48 12.76 -4.01 16.12
N GLY A 49 12.39 -2.76 16.34
CA GLY A 49 13.07 -1.58 15.79
C GLY A 49 12.68 -1.24 14.36
N SER A 50 11.89 -2.07 13.68
CA SER A 50 11.50 -1.84 12.29
C SER A 50 10.53 -0.66 12.14
N ILE A 51 10.51 -0.06 10.95
CA ILE A 51 9.47 0.93 10.63
C ILE A 51 8.07 0.32 10.69
N LEU A 52 7.93 -0.97 10.32
CA LEU A 52 6.63 -1.67 10.38
C LEU A 52 6.14 -1.80 11.82
N GLU A 53 7.00 -2.16 12.78
CA GLU A 53 6.67 -2.16 14.21
C GLU A 53 6.20 -0.77 14.67
N GLY A 54 6.92 0.29 14.26
CA GLY A 54 6.54 1.67 14.57
C GLY A 54 5.17 2.07 13.98
N LEU A 55 4.89 1.64 12.76
CA LEU A 55 3.61 1.89 12.08
C LEU A 55 2.46 1.07 12.67
N ALA A 56 2.71 -0.12 13.21
CA ALA A 56 1.70 -0.99 13.81
C ALA A 56 0.97 -0.33 15.01
N ALA A 57 1.60 0.65 15.66
CA ALA A 57 0.99 1.41 16.75
C ALA A 57 0.02 2.50 16.24
N SER A 58 0.08 2.88 14.96
CA SER A 58 -0.78 3.90 14.38
C SER A 58 -2.23 3.43 14.32
N ARG A 59 -3.17 4.28 14.77
CA ARG A 59 -4.61 4.03 14.59
C ARG A 59 -5.07 3.97 13.13
N GLY A 60 -4.25 4.46 12.20
CA GLY A 60 -4.53 4.34 10.76
C GLY A 60 -4.10 3.00 10.16
N VAL A 61 -3.42 2.16 10.96
CA VAL A 61 -2.98 0.81 10.59
C VAL A 61 -3.68 -0.21 11.49
N LYS A 62 -3.57 -0.05 12.81
CA LYS A 62 -4.21 -0.88 13.82
C LYS A 62 -5.41 -0.16 14.42
N VAL A 63 -6.60 -0.61 14.07
CA VAL A 63 -7.83 -0.07 14.66
C VAL A 63 -7.98 -0.61 16.09
N ASN A 64 -8.30 0.30 17.02
CA ASN A 64 -8.60 -0.03 18.41
C ASN A 64 -10.11 0.16 18.63
N GLY A 65 -10.76 -0.73 19.38
CA GLY A 65 -12.21 -0.70 19.60
C GLY A 65 -12.83 -2.08 19.41
N GLN A 66 -14.06 -2.16 18.90
CA GLN A 66 -14.79 -3.42 18.71
C GLN A 66 -14.05 -4.42 17.81
N PHE A 67 -13.23 -3.93 16.87
CA PHE A 67 -12.39 -4.73 15.97
C PHE A 67 -10.94 -4.90 16.46
N GLY A 68 -10.66 -4.58 17.73
CA GLY A 68 -9.33 -4.77 18.33
C GLY A 68 -8.96 -6.26 18.47
N ASN A 69 -9.96 -7.14 18.54
CA ASN A 69 -9.79 -8.58 18.43
C ASN A 69 -9.94 -9.00 16.95
N LEU A 70 -8.99 -9.80 16.43
CA LEU A 70 -9.04 -10.34 15.06
C LEU A 70 -10.25 -11.26 14.81
N ASP A 71 -10.81 -11.83 15.87
CA ASP A 71 -12.02 -12.65 15.79
C ASP A 71 -13.27 -11.81 15.49
N MET A 72 -13.24 -10.52 15.84
CA MET A 72 -14.33 -9.58 15.58
C MET A 72 -14.25 -8.98 14.18
N VAL A 73 -13.18 -9.24 13.42
CA VAL A 73 -13.03 -8.75 12.05
C VAL A 73 -14.00 -9.53 11.13
N PRO A 74 -14.98 -8.85 10.50
CA PRO A 74 -16.01 -9.51 9.71
C PRO A 74 -15.44 -10.10 8.42
N MET A 75 -16.09 -11.16 7.92
CA MET A 75 -15.64 -11.86 6.71
C MET A 75 -15.72 -10.97 5.47
N GLU A 76 -16.68 -10.06 5.43
CA GLU A 76 -16.88 -9.07 4.37
C GLU A 76 -15.68 -8.13 4.24
N PHE A 77 -15.08 -7.72 5.37
CA PHE A 77 -13.82 -6.98 5.32
C PHE A 77 -12.67 -7.86 4.81
N VAL A 78 -12.60 -9.12 5.23
CA VAL A 78 -11.56 -10.06 4.75
C VAL A 78 -11.69 -10.27 3.24
N ASN A 79 -12.91 -10.34 2.71
CA ASN A 79 -13.17 -10.41 1.28
C ASN A 79 -12.69 -9.13 0.59
N ILE A 80 -13.04 -7.94 1.06
CA ILE A 80 -12.54 -6.68 0.47
C ILE A 80 -11.00 -6.61 0.51
N LEU A 81 -10.41 -7.04 1.62
CA LEU A 81 -8.96 -7.07 1.85
C LEU A 81 -8.21 -8.01 0.90
N CYS A 82 -8.83 -9.12 0.49
CA CYS A 82 -8.16 -10.18 -0.25
C CYS A 82 -8.66 -10.31 -1.70
N GLU A 83 -9.85 -9.84 -2.01
CA GLU A 83 -10.50 -10.03 -3.31
C GLU A 83 -10.68 -8.69 -4.05
N GLY A 84 -10.39 -7.57 -3.37
CA GLY A 84 -10.48 -6.23 -3.92
C GLY A 84 -11.80 -5.53 -3.58
N PRO A 85 -12.07 -4.37 -4.21
CA PRO A 85 -13.22 -3.56 -3.82
C PRO A 85 -14.57 -4.27 -3.99
N GLY A 86 -15.47 -4.07 -3.03
CA GLY A 86 -16.78 -4.73 -3.00
C GLY A 86 -17.86 -3.94 -2.26
N GLN A 87 -19.12 -4.36 -2.39
CA GLN A 87 -20.25 -3.75 -1.70
C GLN A 87 -20.37 -4.28 -0.26
N LEU A 88 -20.99 -3.49 0.62
CA LEU A 88 -21.24 -3.80 2.03
C LEU A 88 -22.71 -3.55 2.38
N SER A 89 -23.25 -4.35 3.32
CA SER A 89 -24.54 -4.06 3.92
C SER A 89 -24.51 -2.73 4.69
N GLU A 90 -25.67 -2.08 4.85
CA GLU A 90 -25.75 -0.75 5.50
C GLU A 90 -25.08 -0.70 6.88
N GLU A 91 -25.31 -1.72 7.71
CA GLU A 91 -24.77 -1.79 9.07
C GLU A 91 -23.23 -1.91 9.06
N LEU A 92 -22.69 -2.88 8.31
CA LEU A 92 -21.24 -3.07 8.20
C LEU A 92 -20.55 -1.89 7.52
N ARG A 93 -21.19 -1.30 6.52
CA ARG A 93 -20.73 -0.11 5.81
C ARG A 93 -20.48 1.03 6.78
N ARG A 94 -21.44 1.34 7.65
CA ARG A 94 -21.28 2.39 8.68
C ARG A 94 -20.14 2.06 9.62
N ASP A 95 -20.15 0.85 10.18
CA ASP A 95 -19.24 0.49 11.26
C ASP A 95 -17.78 0.40 10.78
N LEU A 96 -17.54 -0.22 9.61
CA LEU A 96 -16.21 -0.33 9.03
C LEU A 96 -15.67 1.02 8.52
N THR A 97 -16.54 1.88 7.96
CA THR A 97 -16.14 3.22 7.50
C THR A 97 -15.80 4.13 8.68
N VAL A 98 -16.62 4.15 9.74
CA VAL A 98 -16.37 4.93 10.97
C VAL A 98 -15.10 4.46 11.68
N CYS A 99 -14.85 3.15 11.67
CA CYS A 99 -13.64 2.57 12.23
C CYS A 99 -12.41 2.69 11.32
N GLY A 100 -12.55 3.21 10.09
CA GLY A 100 -11.45 3.45 9.16
C GLY A 100 -10.87 2.20 8.49
N PHE A 101 -11.60 1.09 8.45
CA PHE A 101 -11.20 -0.13 7.73
C PHE A 101 -11.35 0.04 6.21
N VAL A 102 -12.45 0.67 5.82
CA VAL A 102 -12.82 0.82 4.42
C VAL A 102 -13.17 2.27 4.11
N ILE A 103 -12.99 2.63 2.84
CA ILE A 103 -13.46 3.89 2.28
C ILE A 103 -14.18 3.62 0.96
N PRO A 104 -15.14 4.46 0.56
CA PRO A 104 -15.73 4.36 -0.76
C PRO A 104 -14.67 4.44 -1.87
N VAL A 105 -14.81 3.62 -2.90
CA VAL A 105 -14.00 3.72 -4.12
C VAL A 105 -14.33 5.06 -4.78
N PRO A 106 -13.33 5.88 -5.10
CA PRO A 106 -13.58 7.14 -5.78
C PRO A 106 -14.08 6.91 -7.22
N ILE A 107 -15.13 7.64 -7.61
CA ILE A 107 -15.72 7.60 -8.96
C ILE A 107 -14.84 8.32 -9.99
N GLU A 108 -14.11 9.35 -9.58
CA GLU A 108 -13.19 10.13 -10.41
C GLU A 108 -11.86 10.31 -9.69
N HIS A 109 -10.76 10.50 -10.42
CA HIS A 109 -9.40 10.51 -9.88
C HIS A 109 -8.88 11.88 -9.39
N ASP A 110 -9.68 12.95 -9.40
CA ASP A 110 -9.19 14.30 -9.09
C ASP A 110 -9.48 14.79 -7.66
N GLY A 111 -8.43 15.24 -6.96
CA GLY A 111 -8.49 15.93 -5.66
C GLY A 111 -8.23 15.06 -4.42
N GLU A 112 -7.56 15.63 -3.41
CA GLU A 112 -7.25 15.02 -2.11
C GLU A 112 -8.49 14.86 -1.21
N PHE A 113 -9.50 15.72 -1.39
CA PHE A 113 -10.75 15.72 -0.63
C PHE A 113 -11.92 15.56 -1.57
N ARG A 114 -12.67 14.46 -1.41
CA ARG A 114 -13.86 14.18 -2.22
C ARG A 114 -15.08 14.05 -1.34
N ARG A 115 -16.20 14.60 -1.81
CA ARG A 115 -17.50 14.36 -1.20
C ARG A 115 -18.01 13.03 -1.76
N VAL A 116 -18.14 12.03 -0.90
CA VAL A 116 -18.78 10.77 -1.28
C VAL A 116 -20.06 10.60 -0.47
N ASP A 117 -21.15 10.29 -1.17
CA ASP A 117 -22.36 9.79 -0.54
C ASP A 117 -22.18 8.30 -0.27
N TRP A 118 -21.69 8.00 0.92
CA TRP A 118 -21.40 6.65 1.39
C TRP A 118 -22.65 5.94 1.94
N THR A 119 -23.85 6.53 1.82
CA THR A 119 -25.09 5.93 2.30
C THR A 119 -25.88 5.23 1.21
N ARG A 120 -25.45 5.31 -0.05
CA ARG A 120 -26.09 4.63 -1.17
C ARG A 120 -25.65 3.17 -1.26
N ASP A 121 -26.57 2.31 -1.64
CA ASP A 121 -26.37 0.85 -1.66
C ASP A 121 -25.53 0.38 -2.86
N ASP A 122 -25.37 1.23 -3.86
CA ASP A 122 -24.52 0.99 -5.03
C ASP A 122 -23.04 1.31 -4.79
N VAL A 123 -22.67 1.83 -3.62
CA VAL A 123 -21.30 2.24 -3.32
C VAL A 123 -20.40 1.02 -3.11
N VAL A 124 -19.31 0.99 -3.88
CA VAL A 124 -18.23 0.03 -3.72
C VAL A 124 -17.22 0.57 -2.71
N TYR A 125 -16.71 -0.30 -1.84
CA TYR A 125 -15.74 0.00 -0.79
C TYR A 125 -14.42 -0.70 -1.03
N MET A 126 -13.33 -0.03 -0.70
CA MET A 126 -11.97 -0.57 -0.71
C MET A 126 -11.32 -0.41 0.66
N VAL A 127 -10.22 -1.13 0.88
CA VAL A 127 -9.42 -0.96 2.11
C VAL A 127 -8.90 0.48 2.19
N ALA A 128 -8.95 1.08 3.38
CA ALA A 128 -8.68 2.51 3.55
C ALA A 128 -7.27 2.94 3.10
N ASN A 129 -6.28 2.04 3.20
CA ASN A 129 -4.94 2.26 2.69
C ASN A 129 -4.12 0.95 2.56
N PRO A 130 -3.10 0.91 1.69
CA PRO A 130 -2.20 -0.24 1.52
C PRO A 130 -1.45 -0.72 2.77
N ILE A 131 -1.11 0.19 3.69
CA ILE A 131 -0.36 -0.16 4.89
C ILE A 131 -1.25 -0.97 5.85
N LEU A 132 -2.51 -0.58 6.00
CA LEU A 132 -3.53 -1.35 6.71
C LEU A 132 -3.76 -2.71 6.05
N ALA A 133 -3.81 -2.75 4.70
CA ALA A 133 -3.97 -3.99 3.97
C ALA A 133 -2.84 -4.98 4.28
N SER A 134 -1.59 -4.53 4.22
CA SER A 134 -0.41 -5.32 4.58
C SER A 134 -0.44 -5.81 6.02
N PHE A 135 -0.78 -4.93 6.98
CA PHE A 135 -0.86 -5.29 8.39
C PHE A 135 -1.91 -6.37 8.67
N TYR A 136 -3.15 -6.17 8.21
CA TYR A 136 -4.23 -7.11 8.50
C TYR A 136 -4.05 -8.43 7.76
N ARG A 137 -3.49 -8.46 6.54
CA ARG A 137 -3.16 -9.72 5.87
C ARG A 137 -2.13 -10.52 6.65
N ASN A 138 -1.03 -9.89 7.07
CA ASN A 138 -0.02 -10.56 7.90
C ASN A 138 -0.63 -11.10 9.21
N ARG A 139 -1.46 -10.31 9.88
CA ARG A 139 -2.17 -10.74 11.11
C ARG A 139 -3.11 -11.92 10.87
N LEU A 140 -3.94 -11.86 9.84
CA LEU A 140 -4.92 -12.91 9.55
C LEU A 140 -4.25 -14.19 9.06
N GLU A 141 -3.17 -14.10 8.30
CA GLU A 141 -2.34 -15.25 7.90
C GLU A 141 -1.75 -15.93 9.14
N ARG A 142 -1.10 -15.17 10.02
CA ARG A 142 -0.41 -15.70 11.20
C ARG A 142 -1.36 -16.24 12.28
N PHE A 143 -2.47 -15.55 12.55
CA PHE A 143 -3.32 -15.84 13.71
C PHE A 143 -4.65 -16.53 13.34
N ARG A 144 -5.12 -16.37 12.10
CA ARG A 144 -6.36 -17.02 11.61
C ARG A 144 -6.11 -17.95 10.42
N GLY A 145 -4.85 -18.21 10.05
CA GLY A 145 -4.52 -19.16 8.99
C GLY A 145 -5.08 -18.78 7.62
N LEU A 146 -5.26 -17.47 7.36
CA LEU A 146 -5.70 -16.96 6.07
C LEU A 146 -4.81 -17.54 4.96
N LYS A 147 -5.44 -18.06 3.91
CA LYS A 147 -4.80 -18.34 2.63
C LYS A 147 -5.62 -17.74 1.53
N VAL A 148 -4.92 -17.13 0.59
CA VAL A 148 -5.48 -16.63 -0.65
C VAL A 148 -5.03 -17.52 -1.81
N ARG A 149 -5.82 -17.55 -2.87
CA ARG A 149 -5.44 -18.15 -4.15
C ARG A 149 -5.59 -17.11 -5.24
N ILE A 150 -4.77 -17.22 -6.27
CA ILE A 150 -4.94 -16.48 -7.52
C ILE A 150 -5.67 -17.41 -8.48
N ASP A 151 -6.67 -16.89 -9.18
CA ASP A 151 -7.36 -17.67 -10.21
C ASP A 151 -6.34 -18.20 -11.25
N PRO A 152 -6.45 -19.46 -11.68
CA PRO A 152 -5.40 -20.15 -12.44
C PRO A 152 -5.28 -19.69 -13.90
N PHE A 153 -5.92 -18.60 -14.29
CA PHE A 153 -5.84 -18.08 -15.65
C PHE A 153 -4.39 -17.69 -15.96
N LEU A 154 -3.86 -18.19 -17.06
CA LEU A 154 -2.52 -17.84 -17.52
C LEU A 154 -2.50 -16.38 -18.00
N PRO A 155 -1.41 -15.63 -17.73
CA PRO A 155 -1.27 -14.30 -18.28
C PRO A 155 -1.25 -14.35 -19.80
N VAL A 156 -1.98 -13.45 -20.45
CA VAL A 156 -2.12 -13.44 -21.91
C VAL A 156 -1.08 -12.57 -22.61
N ASN A 157 -0.41 -11.70 -21.87
CA ASN A 157 0.67 -10.81 -22.34
C ASN A 157 1.48 -10.28 -21.14
N CYS A 158 2.54 -9.50 -21.37
CA CYS A 158 3.39 -8.98 -20.31
C CYS A 158 2.67 -7.94 -19.44
N MET A 159 1.74 -7.16 -19.99
CA MET A 159 0.96 -6.21 -19.19
C MET A 159 0.07 -6.95 -18.16
N ASP A 160 -0.61 -8.01 -18.58
CA ASP A 160 -1.42 -8.88 -17.73
C ASP A 160 -0.56 -9.59 -16.66
N LEU A 161 0.64 -10.04 -17.03
CA LEU A 161 1.62 -10.58 -16.07
C LEU A 161 2.01 -9.53 -15.00
N LEU A 162 2.32 -8.30 -15.43
CA LEU A 162 2.71 -7.24 -14.50
C LEU A 162 1.55 -6.81 -13.58
N LEU A 163 0.30 -6.78 -14.05
CA LEU A 163 -0.86 -6.47 -13.21
C LEU A 163 -1.05 -7.44 -12.04
N ARG A 164 -0.50 -8.65 -12.12
CA ARG A 164 -0.51 -9.61 -11.02
C ARG A 164 0.51 -9.22 -9.95
N ALA A 165 1.66 -8.69 -10.35
CA ALA A 165 2.77 -8.36 -9.46
C ALA A 165 2.71 -6.93 -8.89
N ILE A 166 2.41 -5.93 -9.71
CA ILE A 166 2.42 -4.50 -9.35
C ILE A 166 1.66 -4.17 -8.05
N PRO A 167 0.49 -4.78 -7.74
CA PRO A 167 -0.21 -4.57 -6.48
C PRO A 167 0.61 -4.87 -5.21
N TYR A 168 1.71 -5.62 -5.32
CA TYR A 168 2.60 -5.97 -4.22
C TYR A 168 3.92 -5.17 -4.24
N VAL A 169 4.21 -4.44 -5.32
CA VAL A 169 5.47 -3.71 -5.53
C VAL A 169 5.36 -2.30 -4.94
N THR A 170 5.23 -2.20 -3.61
CA THR A 170 5.30 -0.89 -2.91
C THR A 170 6.72 -0.32 -2.95
N PHE A 171 6.88 0.99 -2.74
CA PHE A 171 8.22 1.59 -2.64
C PHE A 171 9.09 0.94 -1.57
N ALA A 172 8.50 0.61 -0.41
CA ALA A 172 9.17 -0.13 0.65
C ALA A 172 9.78 -1.46 0.15
N GLN A 173 9.05 -2.19 -0.71
CA GLN A 173 9.58 -3.42 -1.32
C GLN A 173 10.69 -3.14 -2.33
N VAL A 174 10.52 -2.11 -3.17
CA VAL A 174 11.55 -1.74 -4.15
C VAL A 174 12.85 -1.34 -3.46
N VAL A 175 12.80 -0.44 -2.48
CA VAL A 175 14.02 0.02 -1.79
C VAL A 175 14.61 -1.03 -0.86
N GLY A 176 13.84 -2.06 -0.48
CA GLY A 176 14.32 -3.23 0.26
C GLY A 176 15.50 -3.93 -0.41
N PHE A 177 15.59 -3.86 -1.75
CA PHE A 177 16.72 -4.40 -2.49
C PHE A 177 17.91 -3.43 -2.48
N SER A 178 19.11 -3.96 -2.24
CA SER A 178 20.35 -3.19 -2.41
C SER A 178 20.67 -3.00 -3.89
N PRO A 179 20.93 -1.76 -4.36
CA PRO A 179 21.24 -1.53 -5.76
C PRO A 179 22.65 -1.98 -6.11
N LYS A 180 22.83 -2.59 -7.27
CA LYS A 180 24.14 -3.06 -7.76
C LYS A 180 25.09 -1.91 -8.08
N ALA A 181 24.54 -0.76 -8.50
CA ALA A 181 25.31 0.38 -9.01
C ALA A 181 25.79 1.36 -7.94
N ALA A 182 25.24 1.31 -6.73
CA ALA A 182 25.56 2.25 -5.66
C ALA A 182 25.35 1.57 -4.29
N ALA A 183 26.30 0.72 -3.88
CA ALA A 183 26.20 -0.06 -2.64
C ALA A 183 25.82 0.79 -1.40
N ASP A 184 26.17 2.08 -1.42
CA ASP A 184 25.97 3.01 -0.29
C ASP A 184 24.64 3.80 -0.32
N SER A 185 23.86 3.76 -1.41
CA SER A 185 22.62 4.55 -1.54
C SER A 185 21.47 3.74 -2.12
N SER A 186 20.34 3.69 -1.41
CA SER A 186 19.11 3.04 -1.88
C SER A 186 18.39 3.81 -3.00
N LEU A 187 18.83 5.04 -3.30
CA LEU A 187 18.25 5.92 -4.32
C LEU A 187 19.31 6.44 -5.28
N SER A 188 18.88 6.73 -6.50
CA SER A 188 19.63 7.47 -7.51
C SER A 188 19.69 8.97 -7.19
N LYS A 189 20.49 9.73 -7.96
CA LYS A 189 20.63 11.20 -7.80
C LYS A 189 19.33 12.01 -7.93
N ASP A 190 18.27 11.39 -8.44
CA ASP A 190 16.95 12.00 -8.62
C ASP A 190 15.94 11.51 -7.56
N ASP A 191 16.44 10.98 -6.44
CA ASP A 191 15.65 10.47 -5.32
C ASP A 191 14.66 9.35 -5.70
N LEU A 192 14.98 8.61 -6.78
CA LEU A 192 14.22 7.43 -7.22
C LEU A 192 15.03 6.16 -7.04
N PRO A 193 14.38 5.02 -6.71
CA PRO A 193 15.03 3.72 -6.76
C PRO A 193 15.59 3.43 -8.15
N PHE A 194 16.62 2.60 -8.19
CA PHE A 194 17.26 2.12 -9.39
C PHE A 194 16.41 1.06 -10.10
N GLU A 195 16.66 0.90 -11.40
CA GLU A 195 15.96 -0.04 -12.30
C GLU A 195 16.07 -1.49 -11.81
N ASP A 196 17.26 -1.90 -11.35
CA ASP A 196 17.53 -3.24 -10.83
C ASP A 196 16.76 -3.54 -9.53
N GLN A 197 16.50 -2.53 -8.69
CA GLN A 197 15.66 -2.69 -7.51
C GLN A 197 14.19 -2.95 -7.89
N TYR A 198 13.66 -2.26 -8.90
CA TYR A 198 12.32 -2.56 -9.41
C TYR A 198 12.26 -3.97 -10.01
N ASN A 199 13.27 -4.36 -10.79
CA ASN A 199 13.34 -5.68 -11.41
C ASN A 199 13.35 -6.78 -10.35
N ALA A 200 14.18 -6.64 -9.33
CA ALA A 200 14.28 -7.60 -8.23
C ALA A 200 12.96 -7.70 -7.44
N ALA A 201 12.31 -6.58 -7.14
CA ALA A 201 11.02 -6.57 -6.45
C ALA A 201 9.91 -7.25 -7.27
N ILE A 202 9.86 -7.01 -8.58
CA ILE A 202 8.88 -7.66 -9.46
C ILE A 202 9.15 -9.18 -9.53
N ILE A 203 10.41 -9.60 -9.70
CA ILE A 203 10.80 -11.01 -9.72
C ILE A 203 10.41 -11.71 -8.42
N GLU A 204 10.75 -11.12 -7.27
CA GLU A 204 10.44 -11.72 -5.97
C GLU A 204 8.93 -11.87 -5.77
N VAL A 205 8.15 -10.85 -6.13
CA VAL A 205 6.69 -10.93 -6.07
C VAL A 205 6.18 -12.05 -6.98
N LEU A 206 6.62 -12.11 -8.24
CA LEU A 206 6.20 -13.17 -9.17
C LEU A 206 6.52 -14.57 -8.64
N GLN A 207 7.70 -14.76 -8.02
CA GLN A 207 8.08 -16.00 -7.35
C GLN A 207 7.14 -16.33 -6.18
N ARG A 208 6.80 -15.35 -5.33
CA ARG A 208 5.84 -15.52 -4.22
C ARG A 208 4.43 -15.87 -4.72
N LEU A 209 4.05 -15.39 -5.90
CA LEU A 209 2.77 -15.75 -6.55
C LEU A 209 2.83 -17.13 -7.24
N GLY A 210 3.98 -17.83 -7.19
CA GLY A 210 4.15 -19.20 -7.69
C GLY A 210 4.67 -19.29 -9.12
N TYR A 211 5.12 -18.18 -9.73
CA TYR A 211 5.69 -18.18 -11.07
C TYR A 211 7.20 -18.45 -11.05
N THR A 212 7.70 -19.10 -12.09
CA THR A 212 9.15 -19.23 -12.32
C THR A 212 9.67 -17.95 -12.97
N ALA A 213 10.10 -17.00 -12.15
CA ALA A 213 10.65 -15.71 -12.58
C ALA A 213 12.11 -15.55 -12.14
N ASP A 214 12.95 -14.98 -13.01
CA ASP A 214 14.35 -14.65 -12.72
C ASP A 214 14.84 -13.51 -13.64
N SER A 215 16.06 -13.02 -13.42
CA SER A 215 16.81 -12.20 -14.37
C SER A 215 17.74 -13.09 -15.21
N SER A 216 17.78 -12.88 -16.53
CA SER A 216 18.80 -13.54 -17.36
C SER A 216 19.97 -12.59 -17.51
N HIS A 217 21.16 -12.99 -17.07
CA HIS A 217 22.37 -12.20 -17.20
C HIS A 217 23.51 -13.05 -17.78
N ASN A 218 23.31 -13.55 -18.99
CA ASN A 218 24.33 -14.33 -19.70
C ASN A 218 24.53 -13.74 -21.10
N LYS A 219 25.79 -13.51 -21.51
CA LYS A 219 26.11 -12.90 -22.81
C LYS A 219 25.65 -13.74 -24.01
N GLU A 220 25.55 -15.06 -23.85
CA GLU A 220 25.12 -16.00 -24.88
C GLU A 220 23.60 -16.20 -24.89
N VAL A 221 22.94 -16.05 -23.74
CA VAL A 221 21.49 -16.28 -23.58
C VAL A 221 20.71 -14.97 -23.71
N GLY A 222 21.25 -13.85 -23.23
CA GLY A 222 20.58 -12.55 -23.14
C GLY A 222 20.74 -11.89 -21.78
N LYS A 223 20.44 -10.59 -21.72
CA LYS A 223 20.45 -9.78 -20.51
C LYS A 223 19.04 -9.30 -20.11
N VAL A 224 18.03 -10.16 -20.29
CA VAL A 224 16.64 -9.82 -19.97
C VAL A 224 16.52 -9.50 -18.48
N ASP A 225 15.92 -8.34 -18.19
CA ASP A 225 15.76 -7.85 -16.82
C ASP A 225 14.81 -8.73 -16.00
N ILE A 226 13.69 -9.14 -16.59
CA ILE A 226 12.73 -10.07 -15.97
C ILE A 226 12.30 -11.10 -17.01
N PHE A 227 12.59 -12.36 -16.74
CA PHE A 227 12.22 -13.50 -17.56
C PHE A 227 11.30 -14.42 -16.76
N VAL A 228 10.15 -14.78 -17.33
CA VAL A 228 9.19 -15.66 -16.68
C VAL A 228 8.80 -16.80 -17.60
N ASN A 229 8.76 -18.02 -17.07
CA ASN A 229 8.22 -19.19 -17.75
C ASN A 229 6.98 -19.70 -17.02
N ILE A 230 5.86 -19.81 -17.73
CA ILE A 230 4.58 -20.30 -17.20
C ILE A 230 3.96 -21.21 -18.24
N ASP A 231 3.80 -22.50 -17.93
CA ASP A 231 3.20 -23.51 -18.82
C ASP A 231 3.78 -23.47 -20.25
N ASN A 232 5.12 -23.43 -20.34
CA ASN A 232 5.89 -23.32 -21.60
C ASN A 232 5.70 -22.02 -22.37
N ARG A 233 5.06 -21.00 -21.78
CA ARG A 233 5.04 -19.64 -22.31
C ARG A 233 6.10 -18.78 -21.66
N THR A 234 6.84 -18.05 -22.47
CA THR A 234 7.95 -17.22 -22.03
C THR A 234 7.61 -15.73 -22.13
N PHE A 235 7.92 -14.99 -21.08
CA PHE A 235 7.72 -13.56 -20.99
C PHE A 235 9.07 -12.89 -20.78
N GLY A 236 9.47 -12.03 -21.72
CA GLY A 236 10.71 -11.25 -21.63
C GLY A 236 10.39 -9.78 -21.42
N VAL A 237 10.81 -9.23 -20.28
CA VAL A 237 10.60 -7.82 -19.95
C VAL A 237 11.94 -7.13 -19.76
N GLU A 238 12.09 -6.00 -20.44
CA GLU A 238 13.17 -5.04 -20.26
C GLU A 238 12.65 -3.84 -19.49
N CYS A 239 13.44 -3.33 -18.55
CA CYS A 239 13.10 -2.16 -17.79
C CYS A 239 14.08 -1.02 -18.11
N ILE A 240 13.57 0.21 -18.13
CA ILE A 240 14.39 1.39 -18.33
C ILE A 240 13.84 2.58 -17.57
N MET A 241 14.71 3.33 -16.90
CA MET A 241 14.30 4.60 -16.28
C MET A 241 13.97 5.65 -17.35
N ALA A 242 12.82 6.31 -17.24
CA ALA A 242 12.32 7.33 -18.18
C ALA A 242 13.28 8.51 -18.40
N LYS A 243 14.11 8.78 -17.40
CA LYS A 243 15.16 9.81 -17.46
C LYS A 243 16.26 9.50 -18.48
N ARG A 244 16.46 8.21 -18.83
CA ARG A 244 17.40 7.85 -19.89
C ARG A 244 16.94 8.44 -21.23
N GLY A 245 17.88 8.70 -22.12
CA GLY A 245 17.61 9.36 -23.40
C GLY A 245 16.76 8.51 -24.34
N PRO A 246 16.19 9.10 -25.41
CA PRO A 246 15.50 8.33 -26.46
C PRO A 246 16.42 7.25 -27.06
N THR A 247 17.71 7.56 -27.22
CA THR A 247 18.72 6.63 -27.72
C THR A 247 18.82 5.37 -26.87
N ASP A 248 18.77 5.50 -25.54
CA ASP A 248 18.83 4.34 -24.65
C ASP A 248 17.54 3.52 -24.69
N HIS A 249 16.38 4.17 -24.78
CA HIS A 249 15.10 3.48 -24.96
C HIS A 249 15.08 2.69 -26.28
N LYS A 250 15.57 3.28 -27.37
CA LYS A 250 15.73 2.59 -28.65
C LYS A 250 16.69 1.41 -28.54
N LYS A 251 17.79 1.54 -27.79
CA LYS A 251 18.74 0.44 -27.54
C LYS A 251 18.11 -0.70 -26.73
N HIS A 252 17.41 -0.41 -25.63
CA HIS A 252 16.74 -1.43 -24.81
C HIS A 252 15.65 -2.13 -25.61
N ARG A 253 14.80 -1.38 -26.33
CA ARG A 253 13.84 -1.96 -27.27
C ARG A 253 14.54 -2.89 -28.25
N GLY A 254 15.59 -2.41 -28.91
CA GLY A 254 16.30 -3.17 -29.95
C GLY A 254 16.93 -4.47 -29.47
N ARG A 255 17.02 -4.73 -28.14
CA ARG A 255 17.45 -6.04 -27.62
C ARG A 255 16.50 -7.16 -28.02
N PHE A 256 15.20 -6.87 -28.16
CA PHE A 256 14.20 -7.83 -28.63
C PHE A 256 14.33 -8.21 -30.12
N ASP A 257 15.09 -7.42 -30.88
CA ASP A 257 15.39 -7.65 -32.29
C ASP A 257 16.68 -8.50 -32.48
N THR A 258 17.33 -8.93 -31.38
CA THR A 258 18.56 -9.74 -31.41
C THR A 258 18.27 -11.24 -31.48
N SER A 259 19.28 -12.03 -31.90
CA SER A 259 19.21 -13.50 -31.93
C SER A 259 19.47 -14.18 -30.59
N LEU A 260 19.67 -13.42 -29.50
CA LEU A 260 19.92 -13.98 -28.18
C LEU A 260 18.65 -14.66 -27.66
N TYR A 261 18.81 -15.87 -27.10
CA TYR A 261 17.70 -16.78 -26.78
C TYR A 261 16.58 -16.14 -25.94
N ALA A 262 16.93 -15.48 -24.83
CA ALA A 262 15.96 -14.88 -23.90
C ALA A 262 15.10 -13.78 -24.53
N TYR A 263 15.59 -13.12 -25.58
CA TYR A 263 14.87 -12.07 -26.30
C TYR A 263 14.12 -12.60 -27.51
N SER A 264 14.74 -13.48 -28.28
CA SER A 264 14.18 -14.01 -29.53
C SER A 264 13.06 -15.00 -29.26
N ASN A 265 13.22 -15.90 -28.27
CA ASN A 265 12.26 -16.96 -27.93
C ASN A 265 11.27 -16.58 -26.82
N ALA A 266 11.17 -15.30 -26.46
CA ALA A 266 10.10 -14.82 -25.61
C ALA A 266 8.79 -14.75 -26.43
N ASP A 267 7.76 -15.50 -26.04
CA ASP A 267 6.43 -15.47 -26.67
C ASP A 267 5.77 -14.09 -26.48
N HIS A 268 6.00 -13.48 -25.32
CA HIS A 268 5.52 -12.15 -24.99
C HIS A 268 6.70 -11.27 -24.60
N LYS A 269 6.73 -10.04 -25.14
CA LYS A 269 7.85 -9.12 -25.01
C LYS A 269 7.36 -7.77 -24.53
N ALA A 270 8.03 -7.17 -23.56
CA ALA A 270 7.72 -5.82 -23.11
C ALA A 270 8.94 -4.96 -22.80
N LEU A 271 8.83 -3.66 -23.09
CA LEU A 271 9.69 -2.63 -22.55
C LEU A 271 8.92 -1.78 -21.55
N VAL A 272 9.36 -1.79 -20.30
CA VAL A 272 8.79 -1.03 -19.18
C VAL A 272 9.62 0.22 -18.93
N THR A 273 9.01 1.38 -19.08
CA THR A 273 9.61 2.68 -18.78
C THR A 273 9.15 3.17 -17.40
N ILE A 274 10.08 3.35 -16.46
CA ILE A 274 9.77 3.69 -15.06
C ILE A 274 10.17 5.15 -14.76
N GLY A 275 9.29 5.94 -14.15
CA GLY A 275 9.68 7.29 -13.71
C GLY A 275 8.59 8.07 -12.96
N SER A 276 9.02 9.07 -12.18
CA SER A 276 8.12 9.94 -11.39
C SER A 276 7.34 10.97 -12.19
N SER A 277 7.83 11.34 -13.39
CA SER A 277 7.17 12.32 -14.25
C SER A 277 6.23 11.61 -15.24
N LYS A 278 4.92 11.72 -15.01
CA LYS A 278 3.89 11.15 -15.92
C LYS A 278 4.07 11.64 -17.36
N SER A 279 4.34 12.93 -17.55
CA SER A 279 4.55 13.51 -18.89
C SER A 279 5.76 12.92 -19.61
N ARG A 280 6.89 12.77 -18.90
CA ARG A 280 8.11 12.17 -19.47
C ARG A 280 7.91 10.69 -19.79
N VAL A 281 7.30 9.93 -18.88
CA VAL A 281 7.00 8.51 -19.12
C VAL A 281 6.06 8.38 -20.32
N ARG A 282 5.00 9.20 -20.40
CA ARG A 282 4.08 9.25 -21.55
C ARG A 282 4.81 9.51 -22.85
N GLU A 283 5.69 10.52 -22.88
CA GLU A 283 6.48 10.85 -24.06
C GLU A 283 7.32 9.66 -24.53
N ARG A 284 7.99 8.97 -23.59
CA ARG A 284 8.81 7.78 -23.89
C ARG A 284 7.98 6.63 -24.43
N VAL A 285 6.82 6.35 -23.81
CA VAL A 285 5.90 5.31 -24.28
C VAL A 285 5.43 5.64 -25.70
N LEU A 286 4.96 6.87 -25.97
CA LEU A 286 4.45 7.27 -27.28
C LEU A 286 5.51 7.17 -28.40
N LYS A 287 6.75 7.60 -28.14
CA LYS A 287 7.82 7.69 -29.15
C LYS A 287 8.66 6.42 -29.33
N THR A 288 8.52 5.43 -28.45
CA THR A 288 9.20 4.15 -28.64
C THR A 288 8.42 3.33 -29.67
N LYS A 289 9.03 2.44 -30.45
CA LYS A 289 8.31 1.57 -31.39
C LYS A 289 7.87 0.27 -30.72
N ALA A 290 6.63 -0.16 -30.95
CA ALA A 290 6.11 -1.42 -30.42
C ALA A 290 6.66 -2.60 -31.24
N ASP A 291 6.43 -2.66 -32.57
CA ASP A 291 6.73 -3.78 -33.49
C ASP A 291 6.91 -5.16 -32.82
N GLY A 292 5.85 -5.71 -32.24
CA GLY A 292 5.89 -7.02 -31.57
C GLY A 292 6.32 -6.99 -30.09
N VAL A 293 6.54 -5.80 -29.52
CA VAL A 293 6.90 -5.55 -28.11
C VAL A 293 5.88 -4.60 -27.49
N GLU A 294 5.30 -4.98 -26.35
CA GLU A 294 4.43 -4.11 -25.57
C GLU A 294 5.24 -2.98 -24.93
N ILE A 295 4.74 -1.75 -25.00
CA ILE A 295 5.41 -0.59 -24.40
C ILE A 295 4.58 -0.13 -23.21
N ILE A 296 5.17 -0.25 -22.02
CA ILE A 296 4.48 -0.03 -20.74
C ILE A 296 5.19 1.10 -20.01
N GLY A 297 4.44 2.10 -19.55
CA GLY A 297 4.93 3.15 -18.67
C GLY A 297 4.47 2.90 -17.25
N LEU A 298 5.38 2.92 -16.28
CA LEU A 298 5.09 2.74 -14.87
C LEU A 298 5.42 4.04 -14.12
N VAL A 299 4.38 4.72 -13.62
CA VAL A 299 4.51 6.00 -12.90
C VAL A 299 4.01 5.82 -11.47
N PRO A 300 4.90 5.62 -10.47
CA PRO A 300 4.46 5.60 -9.08
C PRO A 300 3.82 6.94 -8.70
N ASN A 301 2.76 6.90 -7.90
CA ASN A 301 2.23 8.11 -7.28
C ASN A 301 3.22 8.66 -6.23
N ILE A 302 3.03 9.89 -5.77
CA ILE A 302 3.96 10.56 -4.84
C ILE A 302 4.14 9.76 -3.53
N ALA A 303 3.09 9.08 -3.07
CA ALA A 303 3.14 8.26 -1.87
C ALA A 303 3.67 6.83 -2.13
N HIS A 304 3.94 6.47 -3.39
CA HIS A 304 4.23 5.13 -3.88
C HIS A 304 3.30 4.02 -3.33
N THR A 305 2.03 4.37 -3.18
CA THR A 305 0.94 3.48 -2.78
C THR A 305 0.14 2.97 -3.97
N GLY A 306 0.52 3.37 -5.19
CA GLY A 306 -0.08 2.92 -6.43
C GLY A 306 0.69 3.45 -7.64
N TYR A 307 0.29 3.00 -8.81
CA TYR A 307 0.93 3.32 -10.08
C TYR A 307 -0.11 3.78 -11.10
N ASN A 308 0.21 4.86 -11.82
CA ASN A 308 -0.40 5.11 -13.12
C ASN A 308 0.37 4.28 -14.16
N ILE A 309 -0.35 3.42 -14.88
CA ILE A 309 0.20 2.58 -15.93
C ILE A 309 -0.25 3.13 -17.28
N LEU A 310 0.70 3.37 -18.17
CA LEU A 310 0.47 3.79 -19.55
C LEU A 310 0.75 2.60 -20.45
N TYR A 311 -0.24 2.10 -21.16
CA TYR A 311 -0.11 0.86 -21.93
C TYR A 311 -0.30 1.10 -23.41
N ARG A 312 0.60 0.52 -24.20
CA ARG A 312 0.44 0.36 -25.63
C ARG A 312 0.81 -1.06 -26.06
N GLY A 313 -0.15 -1.75 -26.67
CA GLY A 313 -0.01 -3.13 -27.10
C GLY A 313 1.03 -3.33 -28.20
N ALA A 314 1.49 -4.58 -28.37
CA ALA A 314 2.58 -4.95 -29.27
C ALA A 314 2.37 -4.60 -30.76
N GLN A 315 1.12 -4.45 -31.20
CA GLN A 315 0.76 -4.14 -32.59
C GLN A 315 0.34 -2.69 -32.81
N ALA A 316 0.37 -1.86 -31.76
CA ALA A 316 -0.06 -0.47 -31.89
C ALA A 316 1.00 0.37 -32.60
N ALA A 317 0.52 1.27 -33.47
CA ALA A 317 1.37 2.20 -34.18
C ALA A 317 2.11 3.16 -33.23
N GLU A 318 3.27 3.66 -33.66
CA GLU A 318 3.95 4.74 -32.96
C GLU A 318 3.04 5.97 -32.86
N GLY A 319 2.95 6.59 -31.68
CA GLY A 319 2.04 7.70 -31.45
C GLY A 319 0.54 7.35 -31.32
N ALA A 320 0.15 6.07 -31.40
CA ALA A 320 -1.23 5.65 -31.14
C ALA A 320 -1.67 5.99 -29.71
N ASP A 321 -2.99 6.12 -29.52
CA ASP A 321 -3.60 6.40 -28.22
C ASP A 321 -3.18 5.35 -27.18
N LEU A 322 -2.95 5.83 -25.97
CA LEU A 322 -2.54 5.02 -24.83
C LEU A 322 -3.76 4.62 -24.02
N VAL A 323 -3.76 3.39 -23.53
CA VAL A 323 -4.67 3.00 -22.46
C VAL A 323 -4.02 3.35 -21.12
N GLU A 324 -4.78 3.99 -20.24
CA GLU A 324 -4.29 4.37 -18.91
C GLU A 324 -5.02 3.58 -17.84
N TYR A 325 -4.24 3.09 -16.87
CA TYR A 325 -4.77 2.43 -15.70
C TYR A 325 -4.22 3.07 -14.43
N TYR A 326 -4.98 2.97 -13.34
CA TYR A 326 -4.45 3.20 -12.01
C TYR A 326 -4.57 1.91 -11.20
N VAL A 327 -3.46 1.49 -10.60
CA VAL A 327 -3.37 0.26 -9.80
C VAL A 327 -2.83 0.60 -8.43
N GLU A 328 -3.60 0.30 -7.39
CA GLU A 328 -3.17 0.47 -6.00
C GLU A 328 -2.28 -0.70 -5.57
N CYS A 329 -1.33 -0.40 -4.69
CA CYS A 329 -0.48 -1.41 -4.04
C CYS A 329 -1.19 -2.04 -2.84
N ASP A 330 -2.42 -2.50 -3.03
CA ASP A 330 -3.31 -3.06 -2.01
C ASP A 330 -3.11 -4.56 -1.78
N LEU A 331 -2.09 -5.16 -2.40
CA LEU A 331 -1.77 -6.58 -2.38
C LEU A 331 -2.81 -7.46 -3.09
N VAL A 332 -3.73 -6.92 -3.89
CA VAL A 332 -4.73 -7.71 -4.62
C VAL A 332 -4.29 -7.91 -6.07
N ALA A 333 -3.94 -9.15 -6.44
CA ALA A 333 -3.58 -9.50 -7.82
C ALA A 333 -4.72 -9.18 -8.81
N ARG A 334 -4.34 -8.63 -9.96
CA ARG A 334 -5.24 -8.19 -11.03
C ARG A 334 -4.91 -8.85 -12.37
N ALA A 335 -5.88 -8.86 -13.26
CA ALA A 335 -5.70 -9.26 -14.67
C ALA A 335 -6.41 -8.29 -15.61
N LEU A 336 -6.01 -8.30 -16.88
CA LEU A 336 -6.80 -7.74 -17.98
C LEU A 336 -7.92 -8.71 -18.37
N ASP A 337 -9.10 -8.18 -18.63
CA ASP A 337 -10.17 -8.90 -19.30
C ASP A 337 -10.16 -8.68 -20.82
N THR A 338 -11.10 -9.30 -21.53
CA THR A 338 -11.22 -9.21 -23.00
C THR A 338 -11.58 -7.80 -23.50
N SER A 339 -12.04 -6.92 -22.62
CA SER A 339 -12.33 -5.52 -22.92
C SER A 339 -11.17 -4.58 -22.59
N ASN A 340 -10.00 -5.12 -22.22
CA ASN A 340 -8.87 -4.38 -21.64
C ASN A 340 -9.23 -3.67 -20.32
N SER A 341 -10.24 -4.14 -19.60
CA SER A 341 -10.54 -3.63 -18.26
C SER A 341 -9.78 -4.43 -17.21
N ILE A 342 -9.46 -3.79 -16.09
CA ILE A 342 -8.79 -4.44 -14.96
C ILE A 342 -9.83 -5.13 -14.07
N ARG A 343 -9.59 -6.40 -13.75
CA ARG A 343 -10.37 -7.15 -12.75
C ARG A 343 -9.47 -7.75 -11.68
N CYS A 344 -9.99 -7.87 -10.46
CA CYS A 344 -9.32 -8.61 -9.39
C CYS A 344 -9.45 -10.12 -9.64
N ILE A 345 -8.38 -10.86 -9.38
CA ILE A 345 -8.30 -12.31 -9.63
C ILE A 345 -7.87 -13.12 -8.40
N GLN A 346 -7.84 -12.48 -7.23
CA GLN A 346 -7.48 -13.15 -5.99
C GLN A 346 -8.76 -13.50 -5.20
N LYS A 347 -8.77 -14.68 -4.57
CA LYS A 347 -9.88 -15.16 -3.75
C LYS A 347 -9.39 -15.69 -2.41
N VAL A 348 -10.21 -15.56 -1.37
CA VAL A 348 -9.98 -16.23 -0.10
C VAL A 348 -10.16 -17.73 -0.32
N LEU A 349 -9.10 -18.51 -0.11
CA LEU A 349 -9.16 -19.97 -0.18
C LEU A 349 -9.64 -20.54 1.15
N ARG A 350 -9.07 -20.06 2.26
CA ARG A 350 -9.49 -20.47 3.61
C ARG A 350 -9.11 -19.41 4.62
N ILE A 351 -9.86 -19.37 5.71
CA ILE A 351 -9.50 -18.69 6.94
C ILE A 351 -10.18 -19.44 8.09
N ASN A 352 -9.48 -19.65 9.18
CA ASN A 352 -10.07 -20.27 10.35
C ASN A 352 -11.13 -19.30 10.90
N LYS A 353 -12.32 -19.87 11.19
CA LYS A 353 -13.32 -19.17 11.98
C LYS A 353 -12.72 -18.86 13.36
N PRO A 354 -13.15 -17.78 14.01
CA PRO A 354 -12.80 -17.53 15.40
C PRO A 354 -12.98 -18.81 16.22
N ALA A 355 -12.04 -19.12 17.11
CA ALA A 355 -12.33 -20.09 18.14
C ALA A 355 -13.51 -19.53 18.93
N GLN A 356 -14.69 -20.16 18.86
CA GLN A 356 -15.77 -19.79 19.75
C GLN A 356 -15.23 -19.94 21.18
N PRO A 357 -15.28 -18.90 22.03
CA PRO A 357 -14.98 -19.08 23.43
C PRO A 357 -15.91 -20.16 23.96
N PRO A 358 -15.42 -21.17 24.70
CA PRO A 358 -16.33 -22.09 25.38
C PRO A 358 -17.20 -21.26 26.33
N GLY A 359 -18.48 -21.11 25.99
CA GLY A 359 -19.49 -20.44 26.81
C GLY A 359 -19.91 -19.01 26.43
N SER A 360 -19.54 -18.44 25.28
CA SER A 360 -20.12 -17.14 24.91
C SER A 360 -21.55 -17.31 24.35
N ALA A 361 -22.54 -17.19 25.22
CA ALA A 361 -23.88 -16.79 24.79
C ALA A 361 -23.75 -15.56 23.88
N ALA A 362 -24.44 -15.58 22.74
CA ALA A 362 -24.50 -14.44 21.84
C ALA A 362 -24.91 -13.20 22.63
N LEU A 363 -23.95 -12.29 22.87
CA LEU A 363 -24.26 -10.93 23.27
C LEU A 363 -25.00 -10.33 22.08
N GLN A 364 -26.32 -10.28 22.17
CA GLN A 364 -27.12 -9.47 21.27
C GLN A 364 -26.56 -8.05 21.29
N PRO A 365 -26.40 -7.40 20.13
CA PRO A 365 -25.96 -6.02 20.10
C PRO A 365 -27.03 -5.17 20.76
N SER A 366 -26.75 -4.65 21.97
CA SER A 366 -27.56 -3.56 22.50
C SER A 366 -27.32 -2.37 21.58
N ALA A 367 -28.38 -1.84 20.97
CA ALA A 367 -28.35 -0.60 20.21
C ALA A 367 -27.89 0.54 21.12
N ALA A 368 -26.58 0.79 21.17
CA ALA A 368 -26.00 1.94 21.82
C ALA A 368 -24.80 2.41 21.00
N ALA A 369 -25.04 3.45 20.21
CA ALA A 369 -24.03 4.15 19.43
C ALA A 369 -22.84 4.56 20.32
N SER A 370 -21.66 4.02 20.04
CA SER A 370 -20.43 4.40 20.74
C SER A 370 -19.59 5.30 19.85
N ALA A 371 -19.54 6.59 20.21
CA ALA A 371 -18.69 7.59 19.57
C ALA A 371 -17.22 7.45 20.03
N VAL A 372 -16.27 7.56 19.08
CA VAL A 372 -14.83 7.56 19.36
C VAL A 372 -14.29 8.99 19.35
N TRP A 373 -13.53 9.35 20.39
CA TRP A 373 -12.86 10.65 20.54
C TRP A 373 -11.62 10.79 19.64
N VAL A 374 -11.46 11.97 19.01
CA VAL A 374 -10.25 12.38 18.29
C VAL A 374 -9.70 13.67 18.91
N ARG A 375 -8.39 13.71 19.19
CA ARG A 375 -7.70 14.87 19.76
C ARG A 375 -7.63 16.03 18.76
N GLN A 376 -7.97 17.22 19.22
CA GLN A 376 -7.84 18.50 18.51
C GLN A 376 -6.36 18.87 18.34
N LEU A 377 -6.02 19.44 17.19
CA LEU A 377 -4.70 20.03 16.92
C LEU A 377 -4.78 21.54 17.05
N LYS A 378 -3.80 22.12 17.74
CA LYS A 378 -3.53 23.56 17.74
C LYS A 378 -2.63 23.88 16.55
N SER A 379 -2.89 24.97 15.84
CA SER A 379 -1.88 25.60 14.98
C SER A 379 -1.12 26.67 15.78
N LEU A 380 0.09 26.99 15.33
CA LEU A 380 1.07 27.85 16.02
C LEU A 380 0.73 29.36 15.96
N ASP A 381 -0.37 29.72 15.31
CA ASP A 381 -0.76 31.07 14.91
C ASP A 381 -2.04 31.57 15.61
N GLY A 382 -2.49 30.86 16.66
CA GLY A 382 -3.41 31.41 17.66
C GLY A 382 -4.84 31.71 17.20
N LYS A 383 -5.25 31.30 15.99
CA LYS A 383 -6.63 31.47 15.51
C LYS A 383 -7.52 30.31 15.98
N GLU A 384 -8.52 30.65 16.79
CA GLU A 384 -9.47 29.72 17.39
C GLU A 384 -10.64 29.46 16.42
N PHE A 385 -10.86 28.19 16.04
CA PHE A 385 -12.12 27.78 15.42
C PHE A 385 -13.05 27.28 16.53
N ILE A 386 -14.04 28.09 16.88
CA ILE A 386 -15.09 27.71 17.84
C ILE A 386 -16.09 26.80 17.12
N GLY A 387 -15.85 25.49 17.20
CA GLY A 387 -16.89 24.47 17.07
C GLY A 387 -17.22 23.95 18.46
N ASN A 388 -18.44 24.21 18.95
CA ASN A 388 -18.85 23.82 20.30
C ASN A 388 -18.80 22.29 20.48
N ALA A 389 -17.97 21.82 21.42
CA ALA A 389 -17.99 20.45 21.92
C ALA A 389 -18.99 20.36 23.09
N PHE A 390 -19.88 19.36 23.08
CA PHE A 390 -20.84 19.13 24.15
C PHE A 390 -20.31 18.15 25.20
N GLN A 391 -20.64 18.43 26.46
CA GLN A 391 -20.41 17.56 27.62
C GLN A 391 -21.53 16.51 27.71
N VAL A 392 -21.20 15.23 27.87
CA VAL A 392 -22.17 14.20 28.25
C VAL A 392 -21.96 13.83 29.72
N LYS A 393 -22.97 14.05 30.55
CA LYS A 393 -23.10 13.45 31.89
C LYS A 393 -23.63 12.01 31.73
N GLY A 394 -22.93 11.03 32.30
CA GLY A 394 -23.43 9.66 32.44
C GLY A 394 -22.60 8.90 33.47
N VAL A 395 -23.27 8.38 34.50
CA VAL A 395 -22.68 7.73 35.69
C VAL A 395 -22.19 6.32 35.33
N LEU A 396 -20.90 6.03 35.55
CA LEU A 396 -20.40 4.66 35.64
C LEU A 396 -20.70 4.14 37.05
N ALA A 397 -21.74 3.31 37.20
CA ALA A 397 -22.00 2.59 38.43
C ALA A 397 -21.26 1.23 38.40
N ASN A 398 -20.43 1.02 39.43
CA ASN A 398 -19.75 -0.23 39.77
C ASN A 398 -20.70 -1.26 40.38
N ALA A 399 -20.43 -2.55 40.14
CA ALA A 399 -20.52 -3.69 41.08
C ALA A 399 -20.13 -4.98 40.31
N ALA A 400 -19.33 -5.94 40.79
CA ALA A 400 -18.70 -6.13 42.10
C ALA A 400 -17.54 -7.16 41.98
N THR A 401 -16.43 -6.81 42.64
CA THR A 401 -15.51 -7.61 43.48
C THR A 401 -15.56 -9.15 43.49
N SER A 402 -14.40 -9.79 43.27
CA SER A 402 -13.78 -10.70 44.26
C SER A 402 -12.24 -10.76 44.14
N ALA A 403 -11.59 -10.27 45.20
CA ALA A 403 -10.29 -10.59 45.82
C ALA A 403 -9.05 -11.02 44.99
N ALA A 404 -7.94 -10.35 45.31
CA ALA A 404 -6.55 -10.40 44.82
C ALA A 404 -5.70 -11.51 45.55
N PRO A 405 -4.33 -11.58 45.55
CA PRO A 405 -3.33 -10.64 44.98
C PRO A 405 -1.95 -11.21 44.48
N LEU A 406 -1.06 -10.27 44.09
CA LEU A 406 0.42 -10.26 44.08
C LEU A 406 1.20 -10.78 42.85
N CYS A 407 1.89 -9.85 42.15
CA CYS A 407 3.36 -9.77 42.13
C CYS A 407 3.84 -8.41 41.59
N GLU A 408 4.93 -7.92 42.17
CA GLU A 408 5.44 -6.56 42.21
C GLU A 408 6.29 -6.13 40.99
N GLY A 409 6.45 -4.81 40.81
CA GLY A 409 7.71 -4.23 40.33
C GLY A 409 7.67 -3.44 39.01
N SER A 410 7.37 -2.13 39.06
CA SER A 410 8.07 -1.07 38.28
C SER A 410 7.54 0.34 38.65
N PRO A 411 8.41 1.38 38.67
CA PRO A 411 8.19 2.64 39.40
C PRO A 411 7.23 3.61 38.71
N GLN A 412 6.41 4.27 39.52
CA GLN A 412 5.47 5.33 39.13
C GLN A 412 6.20 6.67 38.89
N LEU A 413 6.06 7.22 37.68
CA LEU A 413 6.38 8.62 37.40
C LEU A 413 5.21 9.51 37.84
N ARG A 414 5.38 10.28 38.93
CA ARG A 414 4.44 11.33 39.37
C ARG A 414 4.77 12.63 38.65
N VAL A 415 3.81 13.22 37.95
CA VAL A 415 3.86 14.63 37.51
C VAL A 415 2.70 15.37 38.17
N ALA A 416 3.04 16.36 38.99
CA ALA A 416 2.11 17.23 39.69
C ALA A 416 1.63 18.38 38.78
N PHE A 417 0.34 18.67 38.81
CA PHE A 417 -0.23 19.89 38.21
C PHE A 417 -0.40 20.97 39.28
N LYS A 418 0.10 22.18 39.00
CA LYS A 418 -0.31 23.41 39.70
C LYS A 418 -1.11 24.28 38.73
N SER A 419 -2.35 24.58 39.08
CA SER A 419 -3.18 25.58 38.39
C SER A 419 -2.92 26.96 38.97
N VAL A 420 -2.86 27.98 38.11
CA VAL A 420 -3.08 29.37 38.52
C VAL A 420 -4.01 30.01 37.49
N ALA A 421 -5.13 30.55 37.97
CA ALA A 421 -6.14 31.23 37.18
C ALA A 421 -5.94 32.75 37.22
N SER A 422 -6.01 33.35 36.01
CA SER A 422 -6.59 34.64 35.61
C SER A 422 -6.35 35.93 36.42
N ARG A 423 -5.97 37.01 35.70
CA ARG A 423 -6.77 38.26 35.62
C ARG A 423 -6.34 39.13 34.43
N PHE A 424 -7.36 39.70 33.77
CA PHE A 424 -7.34 40.62 32.63
C PHE A 424 -6.73 41.99 32.97
N THR A 425 -6.09 42.65 31.98
CA THR A 425 -6.26 44.09 31.69
C THR A 425 -5.83 44.45 30.27
N ARG A 426 -6.40 45.55 29.78
CA ARG A 426 -6.56 46.02 28.38
C ARG A 426 -5.29 46.59 27.69
N MET A 427 -5.39 46.67 26.36
CA MET A 427 -4.69 47.53 25.36
C MET A 427 -4.33 48.95 25.84
N PRO A 428 -3.34 49.68 25.23
CA PRO A 428 -3.32 50.08 23.81
C PRO A 428 -1.96 49.92 23.07
N VAL A 429 -1.99 49.63 21.77
CA VAL A 429 -1.70 50.55 20.63
C VAL A 429 -0.38 51.31 20.75
N LEU A 430 0.59 50.92 19.91
CA LEU A 430 1.21 51.73 18.87
C LEU A 430 1.71 50.81 17.74
#